data_AF-A0A536USA6-F1
#
_entry.id   AF-A0A536USA6-F1
#
_cell.length_a   1.000
_cell.length_b   1.000
_cell.length_c   1.000
_cell.angle_alpha   90.00
_cell.angle_beta   90.00
_cell.angle_gamma   90.00
#
_symmetry.space_group_name_H-M   'P 1'
#
loop_
_entity.id
_entity.type
_entity.pdbx_description
1 polymer ?
#
loop_
_entity_poly.entity_id
_entity_poly.type
_entity_poly.pdbx_seq_one_letter_code
_entity_poly.pdbx_strand_id
1 'polypeptide(L)'
;ELDMPDAQQRIASPEVKDALKKSTDDAIARGVFGVPTLAIGDELFWGADATAMAADYLAQGCKFSDAEMIRVASLPARAERDVTKRK
;
A
#
# COMPACT_ATOMS: atom_id res chain seq x y z
N GLU A 1 -1.69 13.86 -29.08
CA GLU A 1 -2.13 12.44 -28.97
C GLU A 1 -0.90 11.53 -29.00
N LEU A 2 -1.01 10.31 -28.48
CA LEU A 2 0.11 9.38 -28.29
C LEU A 2 0.54 8.63 -29.58
N ASP A 3 0.05 9.03 -30.76
CA ASP A 3 0.32 8.43 -32.09
C ASP A 3 0.33 6.89 -32.11
N MET A 4 -0.76 6.29 -31.62
CA MET A 4 -0.88 4.84 -31.44
C MET A 4 -2.20 4.34 -32.04
N PRO A 5 -2.26 4.15 -33.37
CA PRO A 5 -3.51 3.86 -34.08
C PRO A 5 -4.14 2.51 -33.73
N ASP A 6 -3.38 1.60 -33.11
CA ASP A 6 -3.80 0.25 -32.72
C ASP A 6 -4.08 0.10 -31.21
N ALA A 7 -4.09 1.20 -30.45
CA ALA A 7 -4.22 1.18 -28.99
C ALA A 7 -5.43 0.37 -28.49
N GLN A 8 -6.59 0.54 -29.12
CA GLN A 8 -7.82 -0.20 -28.80
C GLN A 8 -7.66 -1.71 -28.95
N GLN A 9 -6.97 -2.18 -30.00
CA GLN A 9 -6.73 -3.60 -30.20
C GLN A 9 -5.76 -4.14 -29.15
N ARG A 10 -4.72 -3.36 -28.82
CA ARG A 10 -3.74 -3.73 -27.81
C ARG A 10 -4.36 -3.88 -26.41
N ILE A 11 -5.16 -2.91 -25.95
CA ILE A 11 -5.82 -3.01 -24.63
C ILE A 11 -6.90 -4.10 -24.57
N ALA A 12 -7.41 -4.52 -25.74
CA ALA A 12 -8.38 -5.61 -25.84
C ALA A 12 -7.73 -7.00 -25.86
N SER A 13 -6.43 -7.09 -26.16
CA SER A 13 -5.69 -8.36 -26.27
C SER A 13 -5.75 -9.18 -24.96
N PRO A 14 -5.85 -10.52 -25.05
CA PRO A 14 -5.84 -11.39 -23.87
C PRO A 14 -4.59 -11.18 -23.02
N GLU A 15 -3.42 -11.04 -23.65
CA GLU A 15 -2.15 -10.92 -22.93
C GLU A 15 -2.12 -9.66 -22.05
N VAL A 16 -2.64 -8.52 -22.53
CA VAL A 16 -2.70 -7.28 -21.74
C VAL A 16 -3.69 -7.40 -20.58
N LYS A 17 -4.85 -8.04 -20.80
CA LYS A 17 -5.84 -8.25 -19.74
C LYS A 17 -5.34 -9.20 -18.66
N ASP A 18 -4.66 -10.27 -19.05
CA ASP A 18 -4.09 -11.24 -18.12
C ASP A 18 -2.97 -10.61 -17.29
N ALA A 19 -2.11 -9.78 -17.90
CA ALA A 19 -1.09 -9.02 -17.18
C ALA A 19 -1.68 -8.01 -16.18
N LEU A 20 -2.76 -7.32 -16.56
CA LEU A 20 -3.49 -6.42 -15.66
C LEU A 20 -4.07 -7.19 -14.48
N LYS A 21 -4.75 -8.32 -14.74
CA LYS A 21 -5.33 -9.16 -13.70
C LYS A 21 -4.25 -9.67 -12.74
N LYS A 22 -3.13 -10.17 -13.25
CA LYS A 22 -2.01 -10.64 -12.43
C LYS A 22 -1.47 -9.50 -11.54
N SER A 23 -1.32 -8.30 -12.09
CA SER A 23 -0.86 -7.13 -11.32
C SER A 23 -1.82 -6.79 -10.18
N THR A 24 -3.13 -6.92 -10.40
CA THR A 24 -4.14 -6.76 -9.34
C THR A 24 -4.06 -7.88 -8.30
N ASP A 25 -3.94 -9.14 -8.72
CA ASP A 25 -3.81 -10.27 -7.81
C ASP A 25 -2.54 -10.14 -6.94
N ASP A 26 -1.40 -9.73 -7.52
CA ASP A 26 -0.15 -9.49 -6.82
C ASP A 26 -0.29 -8.35 -5.78
N ALA A 27 -1.02 -7.27 -6.12
CA ALA A 27 -1.28 -6.17 -5.18
C ALA A 27 -2.13 -6.63 -3.99
N ILE A 28 -3.19 -7.41 -4.24
CA ILE A 28 -4.05 -7.99 -3.20
C ILE A 28 -3.23 -8.93 -2.30
N ALA A 29 -2.38 -9.78 -2.90
CA ALA A 29 -1.52 -10.70 -2.16
C ALA A 29 -0.53 -9.98 -1.24
N ARG A 30 -0.14 -8.74 -1.57
CA ARG A 30 0.68 -7.86 -0.73
C ARG A 30 -0.10 -7.11 0.36
N GLY A 31 -1.42 -7.27 0.43
CA GLY A 31 -2.27 -6.60 1.41
C GLY A 31 -2.80 -5.22 0.97
N VAL A 32 -2.61 -4.83 -0.30
CA VAL A 32 -3.24 -3.61 -0.84
C VAL A 32 -4.75 -3.81 -0.90
N PHE A 33 -5.49 -2.89 -0.31
CA PHE A 33 -6.96 -2.93 -0.26
C PHE A 33 -7.64 -1.75 -0.93
N GLY A 34 -6.90 -0.72 -1.34
CA GLY A 34 -7.46 0.51 -1.92
C GLY A 34 -6.42 1.34 -2.66
N VAL A 35 -6.88 2.43 -3.27
CA VAL A 35 -6.03 3.38 -4.03
C VAL A 35 -6.25 4.82 -3.56
N PRO A 36 -5.21 5.69 -3.63
CA PRO A 36 -3.82 5.35 -3.95
C PRO A 36 -3.14 4.63 -2.78
N THR A 37 -2.25 3.67 -3.08
CA THR A 37 -1.37 3.02 -2.09
C THR A 37 0.07 3.08 -2.58
N LEU A 38 0.97 3.59 -1.75
CA LEU A 38 2.42 3.53 -1.94
C LEU A 38 2.97 2.36 -1.14
N ALA A 39 3.81 1.54 -1.76
CA ALA A 39 4.47 0.43 -1.10
C ALA A 39 5.98 0.68 -1.06
N ILE A 40 6.56 0.72 0.15
CA ILE A 40 7.99 0.94 0.38
C ILE A 40 8.51 -0.28 1.15
N GLY A 41 9.13 -1.22 0.42
CA GLY A 41 9.40 -2.56 0.96
C GLY A 41 8.09 -3.29 1.26
N ASP A 42 7.94 -3.72 2.51
CA ASP A 42 6.74 -4.39 3.03
C ASP A 42 5.73 -3.42 3.66
N GLU A 43 6.12 -2.15 3.88
CA GLU A 43 5.21 -1.13 4.43
C GLU A 43 4.30 -0.55 3.35
N LEU A 44 3.02 -0.38 3.71
CA LEU A 44 1.98 0.17 2.84
C LEU A 44 1.41 1.47 3.39
N PHE A 45 1.40 2.51 2.56
CA PHE A 45 0.84 3.82 2.86
C PHE A 45 -0.38 4.04 1.97
N TRP A 46 -1.57 3.98 2.55
CA TRP A 46 -2.83 4.15 1.83
C TRP A 46 -3.38 5.56 2.03
N GLY A 47 -3.83 6.18 0.93
CA GLY A 47 -4.39 7.53 0.91
C GLY A 47 -3.41 8.58 0.41
N ALA A 48 -3.94 9.63 -0.22
CA ALA A 48 -3.11 10.75 -0.69
C ALA A 48 -2.52 11.56 0.48
N ASP A 49 -3.23 11.60 1.61
CA ASP A 49 -2.81 12.19 2.89
C ASP A 49 -1.63 11.47 3.53
N ALA A 50 -1.45 10.16 3.25
CA ALA A 50 -0.30 9.40 3.71
C ALA A 50 0.99 9.65 2.90
N THR A 51 0.95 10.42 1.81
CA THR A 51 2.11 10.64 0.92
C THR A 51 3.27 11.34 1.63
N ALA A 52 2.99 12.36 2.45
CA ALA A 52 4.04 13.05 3.21
C ALA A 52 4.72 12.11 4.21
N MET A 53 3.93 11.29 4.91
CA MET A 53 4.44 10.27 5.82
C MET A 53 5.31 9.23 5.11
N ALA A 54 4.90 8.78 3.92
CA ALA A 54 5.68 7.84 3.11
C ALA A 54 7.04 8.44 2.68
N ALA A 55 7.06 9.73 2.33
CA ALA A 55 8.29 10.45 1.98
C ALA A 55 9.23 10.58 3.20
N ASP A 56 8.70 10.95 4.37
CA ASP A 56 9.47 11.02 5.60
C ASP A 56 10.02 9.66 6.01
N TYR A 57 9.20 8.60 5.94
CA TYR A 57 9.61 7.23 6.21
C TYR A 57 10.78 6.79 5.31
N LEU A 58 10.72 7.10 4.01
CA LEU A 58 11.81 6.81 3.08
C LEU A 58 13.08 7.59 3.42
N ALA A 59 12.95 8.89 3.72
CA ALA A 59 14.07 9.76 4.07
C ALA A 59 14.77 9.32 5.38
N GLN A 60 14.03 8.73 6.32
CA GLN A 60 14.55 8.16 7.56
C GLN A 60 15.12 6.74 7.41
N GLY A 61 15.27 6.23 6.18
CA GLY A 61 15.85 4.92 5.92
C GLY A 61 14.89 3.76 6.21
N CYS A 62 13.60 3.97 5.90
CA CYS A 62 12.52 3.00 6.07
C CYS A 62 12.29 2.59 7.52
N LYS A 63 12.31 3.56 8.44
CA LYS A 63 12.08 3.36 9.88
C LYS A 63 11.39 4.57 10.49
N PHE A 64 10.52 4.32 11.46
CA PHE A 64 10.00 5.34 12.36
C PHE A 64 10.80 5.34 13.66
N SER A 65 12.00 5.93 13.64
CA SER A 65 12.95 5.89 14.76
C SER A 65 12.98 7.16 15.61
N ASP A 66 12.08 8.10 15.36
CA ASP A 66 11.97 9.32 16.16
C ASP A 66 11.67 8.99 17.63
N ALA A 67 12.26 9.75 18.56
CA ALA A 67 12.16 9.48 19.99
C ALA A 67 10.70 9.40 20.48
N GLU A 68 9.82 10.23 19.92
CA GLU A 68 8.39 10.21 20.22
C GLU A 68 7.69 8.96 19.70
N MET A 69 8.07 8.44 18.53
CA MET A 69 7.53 7.18 18.00
C MET A 69 7.90 6.00 18.89
N ILE A 70 9.16 5.95 19.35
CA ILE A 70 9.64 4.94 20.30
C ILE A 70 8.89 5.06 21.64
N ARG A 71 8.73 6.29 22.16
CA ARG A 71 8.03 6.53 23.42
C ARG A 71 6.57 6.08 23.34
N VAL A 72 5.85 6.45 22.28
CA VAL A 72 4.45 6.05 22.07
C VAL A 72 4.32 4.53 21.95
N ALA A 73 5.24 3.86 21.25
CA ALA A 73 5.25 2.41 21.12
C ALA A 73 5.44 1.67 22.46
N SER A 74 6.08 2.30 23.45
CA SER A 74 6.26 1.72 24.80
C SER A 74 5.08 1.93 25.75
N LEU A 75 4.07 2.72 25.38
CA LEU A 75 2.94 2.99 26.27
C LEU A 75 2.06 1.74 26.44
N PRO A 76 1.60 1.44 27.67
CA PRO A 76 0.71 0.30 27.89
C PRO A 76 -0.64 0.55 27.21
N ALA A 77 -1.18 -0.50 26.57
CA ALA A 77 -2.52 -0.44 25.99
C ALA A 77 -3.55 -0.16 27.09
N ARG A 78 -4.38 0.88 26.88
CA ARG A 78 -5.42 1.25 27.86
C ARG A 78 -6.72 0.48 27.70
N ALA A 79 -6.99 -0.03 26.50
CA ALA A 79 -8.13 -0.87 26.21
C ALA A 79 -7.77 -1.83 25.07
N GLU A 80 -8.06 -3.11 25.27
CA GLU A 80 -7.83 -4.15 24.26
C GLU A 80 -9.16 -4.84 23.95
N ARG A 81 -9.33 -5.23 22.68
CA ARG A 81 -10.49 -6.02 22.28
C ARG A 81 -10.24 -7.47 22.67
N ASP A 82 -11.16 -8.02 23.46
CA ASP A 82 -11.17 -9.45 23.77
C ASP A 82 -11.56 -10.25 22.51
N VAL A 83 -10.54 -10.75 21.82
CA VAL A 83 -10.69 -11.55 20.61
C VAL A 83 -11.34 -12.91 20.86
N THR A 84 -11.44 -13.37 22.11
CA THR A 84 -12.09 -14.65 22.46
C THR A 84 -13.62 -14.58 22.48
N LYS A 85 -14.20 -13.37 22.47
CA LYS A 85 -15.66 -13.16 22.51
C LYS A 85 -16.34 -13.01 21.14
N ARG A 86 -15.62 -13.18 20.02
CA ARG A 86 -16.23 -13.25 18.69
C ARG A 86 -16.91 -14.63 18.53
N LYS A 87 -18.23 -14.67 18.73
CA LYS A 87 -19.10 -15.73 18.20
C LYS A 87 -19.42 -15.48 16.74
#